data_AF-A0A3P9PXH2-F1
#
_entry.id   AF-A0A3P9PXH2-F1
#
_cell.length_a   1.000
_cell.length_b   1.000
_cell.length_c   1.000
_cell.angle_alpha   90.00
_cell.angle_beta   90.00
_cell.angle_gamma   90.00
#
_symmetry.space_group_name_H-M   'P 1'
#
loop_
_entity.id
_entity.type
_entity.pdbx_description
1 polymer ?
#
loop_
_entity_poly.entity_id
_entity_poly.type
_entity_poly.pdbx_seq_one_letter_code
_entity_poly.pdbx_strand_id
1 'polypeptide(L)'
;MPHSCAALDCTKRCTVQTRTSGVTFHRFPKETNLRKRWVKAVRRKGFSPNTSTRLCSEHFKKEDFDRTGQTVRLREGVVPSIFSFSTPPKKLKQPRLYPRKKRARKWPVPRLHQNKNLHPDHSYALPPSLGDLKVKLCEALERVESLEREMRNAKDRERRAKNALWRTCKKPKDFSAAGVLWRCCRSLECVVMLKMRP
;
A
#
# COMPACT_ATOMS: atom_id res chain seq x y z
N MET A 1 28.89 -4.88 -18.45
CA MET A 1 28.62 -3.78 -17.49
C MET A 1 28.52 -4.36 -16.08
N PRO A 2 29.40 -4.01 -15.14
CA PRO A 2 29.41 -4.57 -13.79
C PRO A 2 28.22 -4.06 -12.95
N HIS A 3 27.50 -4.97 -12.29
CA HIS A 3 26.36 -4.63 -11.45
C HIS A 3 26.82 -4.12 -10.07
N SER A 4 26.31 -2.98 -9.60
CA SER A 4 26.58 -2.46 -8.25
C SER A 4 25.57 -2.96 -7.22
N CYS A 5 25.98 -2.96 -5.94
CA CYS A 5 25.06 -3.22 -4.83
C CYS A 5 24.01 -2.09 -4.73
N ALA A 6 22.76 -2.47 -4.49
CA ALA A 6 21.65 -1.52 -4.35
C ALA A 6 21.55 -0.90 -2.95
N ALA A 7 22.23 -1.45 -1.94
CA ALA A 7 22.18 -0.99 -0.56
C ALA A 7 22.68 0.47 -0.43
N LEU A 8 22.18 1.15 0.60
CA LEU A 8 22.69 2.46 0.99
C LEU A 8 24.12 2.30 1.53
N ASP A 9 25.01 3.23 1.15
CA ASP A 9 26.42 3.28 1.58
C ASP A 9 27.27 2.04 1.24
N CYS A 10 26.82 1.23 0.28
CA CYS A 10 27.59 0.09 -0.22
C CYS A 10 28.27 0.42 -1.55
N THR A 11 29.60 0.41 -1.57
CA THR A 11 30.42 0.67 -2.78
C THR A 11 30.79 -0.62 -3.53
N LYS A 12 30.36 -1.80 -3.04
CA LYS A 12 30.71 -3.08 -3.66
C LYS A 12 30.07 -3.21 -5.04
N ARG A 13 30.91 -3.52 -6.02
CA ARG A 13 30.55 -3.75 -7.41
C ARG A 13 30.93 -5.17 -7.81
N CYS A 14 30.07 -5.84 -8.58
CA CYS A 14 30.29 -7.19 -9.09
C CYS A 14 31.47 -7.19 -10.07
N THR A 15 32.66 -7.43 -9.51
CA THR A 15 33.95 -7.47 -10.20
C THR A 15 34.68 -8.77 -9.83
N VAL A 16 35.67 -9.16 -10.63
CA VAL A 16 36.47 -10.37 -10.37
C VAL A 16 37.10 -10.31 -8.98
N GLN A 17 37.64 -9.15 -8.59
CA GLN A 17 38.25 -8.91 -7.26
C GLN A 17 37.27 -9.21 -6.12
N THR A 18 36.04 -8.67 -6.19
CA THR A 18 35.03 -8.93 -5.14
C THR A 18 34.61 -10.40 -5.06
N ARG A 19 34.66 -11.12 -6.19
CA ARG A 19 34.36 -12.55 -6.23
C ARG A 19 35.46 -13.37 -5.56
N THR A 20 36.72 -12.99 -5.75
CA THR A 20 37.88 -13.56 -5.05
C THR A 20 37.82 -13.29 -3.54
N SER A 21 37.29 -12.14 -3.13
CA SER A 21 37.02 -11.82 -1.72
C SER A 21 35.81 -12.57 -1.12
N GLY A 22 35.16 -13.47 -1.87
CA GLY A 22 34.02 -14.25 -1.40
C GLY A 22 32.70 -13.48 -1.33
N VAL A 23 32.61 -12.30 -1.94
CA VAL A 23 31.37 -11.50 -1.99
C VAL A 23 30.50 -11.95 -3.15
N THR A 24 29.32 -12.50 -2.84
CA THR A 24 28.33 -12.93 -3.84
C THR A 24 27.22 -11.90 -3.99
N PHE A 25 26.61 -11.84 -5.17
CA PHE A 25 25.55 -10.87 -5.48
C PHE A 25 24.22 -11.58 -5.74
N HIS A 26 23.21 -11.24 -4.94
CA HIS A 26 21.90 -11.87 -4.94
C HIS A 26 20.86 -10.94 -5.56
N ARG A 27 20.04 -11.48 -6.45
CA ARG A 27 18.94 -10.74 -7.09
C ARG A 27 17.76 -10.62 -6.13
N PHE A 28 16.93 -9.60 -6.35
CA PHE A 28 15.68 -9.48 -5.62
C PHE A 28 14.76 -10.69 -5.91
N PRO A 29 14.07 -11.23 -4.90
CA PRO A 29 13.12 -12.33 -5.08
C PRO A 29 11.98 -11.97 -6.04
N LYS A 30 11.45 -12.98 -6.74
CA LYS A 30 10.24 -12.84 -7.56
C LYS A 30 8.98 -12.67 -6.70
N GLU A 31 8.96 -13.29 -5.52
CA GLU A 31 7.85 -13.25 -4.58
C GLU A 31 7.64 -11.81 -4.07
N THR A 32 6.40 -11.33 -4.16
CA THR A 32 6.10 -9.91 -4.01
C THR A 32 6.23 -9.43 -2.56
N ASN A 33 5.88 -10.25 -1.58
CA ASN A 33 5.96 -9.89 -0.17
C ASN A 33 7.42 -9.77 0.30
N LEU A 34 8.25 -10.73 -0.07
CA LEU A 34 9.67 -10.79 0.25
C LEU A 34 10.43 -9.68 -0.47
N ARG A 35 10.09 -9.41 -1.73
CA ARG A 35 10.60 -8.24 -2.48
C ARG A 35 10.27 -6.94 -1.75
N LYS A 36 9.03 -6.75 -1.28
CA LYS A 36 8.65 -5.58 -0.46
C LYS A 36 9.46 -5.50 0.83
N ARG A 37 9.69 -6.63 1.52
CA ARG A 37 10.53 -6.68 2.74
C ARG A 37 11.97 -6.26 2.46
N TRP A 38 12.55 -6.71 1.34
CA TRP A 38 13.89 -6.31 0.92
C TRP A 38 13.98 -4.81 0.59
N VAL A 39 13.00 -4.27 -0.15
CA VAL A 39 12.93 -2.83 -0.44
C VAL A 39 12.85 -2.00 0.83
N LYS A 40 11.99 -2.43 1.78
CA LYS A 40 11.87 -1.79 3.09
C LYS A 40 13.18 -1.88 3.89
N ALA A 41 13.90 -2.97 3.77
CA ALA A 41 15.19 -3.16 4.43
C ALA A 41 16.29 -2.24 3.88
N VAL A 42 16.29 -1.94 2.58
CA VAL A 42 17.23 -0.99 1.94
C VAL A 42 17.00 0.46 2.37
N ARG A 43 15.79 0.80 2.85
CA ARG A 43 15.42 2.13 3.41
C ARG A 43 15.67 3.34 2.50
N ARG A 44 15.73 3.15 1.18
CA ARG A 44 15.85 4.25 0.21
C ARG A 44 14.46 4.77 -0.19
N LYS A 45 14.24 6.08 -0.06
CA LYS A 45 12.97 6.74 -0.46
C LYS A 45 12.78 6.58 -1.98
N GLY A 46 11.59 6.16 -2.41
CA GLY A 46 11.25 6.01 -3.83
C GLY A 46 12.00 4.89 -4.58
N PHE A 47 12.67 3.98 -3.87
CA PHE A 47 13.45 2.93 -4.52
C PHE A 47 12.57 1.79 -5.03
N SER A 48 12.57 1.57 -6.35
CA SER A 48 11.98 0.40 -6.99
C SER A 48 13.09 -0.51 -7.55
N PRO A 49 13.20 -1.76 -7.07
CA PRO A 49 14.24 -2.68 -7.55
C PRO A 49 13.92 -3.14 -8.97
N ASN A 50 14.86 -2.95 -9.90
CA ASN A 50 14.78 -3.50 -11.26
C ASN A 50 15.34 -4.94 -11.32
N THR A 51 15.14 -5.66 -12.43
CA THR A 51 15.63 -7.04 -12.65
C THR A 51 17.15 -7.17 -12.53
N SER A 52 17.87 -6.07 -12.80
CA SER A 52 19.33 -5.97 -12.68
C SER A 52 19.82 -5.57 -11.29
N THR A 53 18.93 -5.16 -10.38
CA THR A 53 19.31 -4.74 -9.02
C THR A 53 19.69 -5.95 -8.16
N ARG A 54 20.80 -5.82 -7.43
CA ARG A 54 21.37 -6.89 -6.60
C ARG A 54 21.84 -6.34 -5.26
N LEU A 55 21.85 -7.20 -4.25
CA LEU A 55 22.50 -6.96 -2.95
C LEU A 55 23.69 -7.88 -2.80
N CYS A 56 24.79 -7.38 -2.23
CA CYS A 56 25.95 -8.21 -1.90
C CYS A 56 25.69 -9.06 -0.64
N SER A 57 26.48 -10.12 -0.47
CA SER A 57 26.36 -11.07 0.65
C SER A 57 26.59 -10.43 2.03
N GLU A 58 27.30 -9.31 2.12
CA GLU A 58 27.56 -8.59 3.38
C GLU A 58 26.28 -8.08 4.06
N HIS A 59 25.18 -7.94 3.31
CA HIS A 59 23.88 -7.51 3.87
C HIS A 59 23.04 -8.65 4.49
N PHE A 60 23.52 -9.88 4.35
CA PHE A 60 22.87 -11.09 4.85
C PHE A 60 23.76 -11.76 5.89
N LYS A 61 23.15 -12.50 6.82
CA LYS A 61 23.95 -13.24 7.78
C LYS A 61 24.51 -14.49 7.12
N LYS A 62 25.66 -14.95 7.63
CA LYS A 62 26.31 -16.16 7.12
C LYS A 62 25.41 -17.41 7.25
N GLU A 63 24.51 -17.43 8.23
CA GLU A 63 23.52 -18.49 8.50
C GLU A 63 22.37 -18.55 7.48
N ASP A 64 22.13 -17.45 6.77
CA ASP A 64 21.03 -17.34 5.81
C ASP A 64 21.36 -17.97 4.44
N PHE A 65 22.61 -18.41 4.25
CA PHE A 65 23.10 -18.99 3.01
C PHE A 65 23.06 -20.51 3.04
N ASP A 66 22.41 -21.09 2.05
CA ASP A 66 22.51 -22.52 1.77
C ASP A 66 23.77 -22.79 0.95
N ARG A 67 24.72 -23.48 1.59
CA ARG A 67 25.97 -23.97 0.99
C ARG A 67 25.92 -25.45 0.65
N THR A 68 24.78 -26.09 0.81
CA THR A 68 24.59 -27.54 0.61
C THR A 68 24.74 -27.97 -0.86
N GLY A 69 24.87 -27.04 -1.81
CA GLY A 69 25.07 -27.35 -3.23
C GLY A 69 26.18 -26.53 -3.90
N GLN A 70 26.34 -26.71 -5.21
CA GLN A 70 27.39 -26.09 -6.05
C GLN A 70 27.25 -24.55 -6.19
N THR A 71 26.10 -23.98 -5.83
CA THR A 71 25.85 -22.53 -5.89
C THR A 71 25.32 -22.03 -4.55
N VAL A 72 25.94 -20.97 -4.03
CA VAL A 72 25.49 -20.27 -2.82
C VAL A 72 24.16 -19.59 -3.09
N ARG A 73 23.09 -20.07 -2.44
CA ARG A 73 21.74 -19.50 -2.53
C ARG A 73 21.31 -18.98 -1.16
N LEU A 74 20.40 -18.02 -1.15
CA LEU A 74 19.76 -17.57 0.09
C LEU A 74 18.58 -18.50 0.38
N ARG A 75 18.39 -18.85 1.66
CA ARG A 75 17.22 -19.58 2.13
C ARG A 75 15.93 -18.85 1.78
N GLU A 76 14.85 -19.61 1.69
CA GLU A 76 13.52 -19.04 1.45
C GLU A 76 13.11 -18.09 2.60
N GLY A 77 12.55 -16.94 2.25
CA GLY A 77 12.06 -15.97 3.23
C GLY A 77 13.12 -15.10 3.91
N VAL A 78 14.41 -15.26 3.59
CA VAL A 78 15.49 -14.43 4.16
C VAL A 78 15.33 -12.97 3.75
N VAL A 79 15.55 -12.06 4.69
CA VAL A 79 15.56 -10.61 4.47
C VAL A 79 16.92 -10.05 4.86
N PRO A 80 17.53 -9.15 4.06
CA PRO A 80 18.78 -8.52 4.42
C PRO A 80 18.58 -7.73 5.71
N SER A 81 19.45 -7.95 6.68
CA SER A 81 19.35 -7.39 8.03
C SER A 81 20.56 -6.54 8.42
N ILE A 82 21.68 -6.71 7.72
CA ILE A 82 22.94 -6.05 8.02
C ILE A 82 23.05 -4.82 7.12
N PHE A 83 22.87 -3.65 7.71
CA PHE A 83 23.07 -2.37 7.04
C PHE A 83 23.66 -1.40 8.06
N SER A 84 24.73 -0.70 7.65
CA SER A 84 25.36 0.37 8.41
C SER A 84 24.54 1.66 8.29
N PHE A 85 23.28 1.65 8.74
CA PHE A 85 22.50 2.87 8.81
C PHE A 85 23.04 3.73 9.97
N SER A 86 23.61 4.90 9.67
CA SER A 86 24.05 5.89 10.67
C SER A 86 22.89 6.40 11.56
N THR A 87 21.65 6.05 11.23
CA THR A 87 20.46 6.33 12.03
C THR A 87 19.92 5.02 12.62
N PRO A 88 19.90 4.86 13.96
CA PRO A 88 19.25 3.72 14.59
C PRO A 88 17.81 3.59 14.09
N PRO A 89 17.33 2.38 13.77
CA PRO A 89 15.90 2.17 13.66
C PRO A 89 15.28 2.66 14.96
N LYS A 90 14.26 3.55 14.90
CA LYS A 90 13.38 3.77 16.03
C LYS A 90 12.78 2.40 16.37
N LYS A 91 13.39 1.69 17.33
CA LYS A 91 12.82 0.47 17.89
C LYS A 91 11.50 0.90 18.49
N LEU A 92 10.40 0.58 17.82
CA LEU A 92 9.10 0.52 18.49
C LEU A 92 9.30 -0.54 19.59
N LYS A 93 9.51 -0.07 20.82
CA LYS A 93 9.61 -0.95 21.98
C LYS A 93 8.28 -1.66 22.04
N GLN A 94 8.28 -2.97 21.80
CA GLN A 94 7.15 -3.79 22.24
C GLN A 94 7.01 -3.59 23.75
N PRO A 95 5.81 -3.33 24.29
CA PRO A 95 5.64 -3.22 25.73
C PRO A 95 5.93 -4.60 26.34
N ARG A 96 7.07 -4.74 27.04
CA ARG A 96 7.26 -5.87 27.94
C ARG A 96 6.34 -5.66 29.13
N LEU A 97 5.33 -6.51 29.26
CA LEU A 97 4.51 -6.61 30.45
C LEU A 97 5.34 -7.22 31.58
N TYR A 98 5.96 -6.37 32.40
CA TYR A 98 6.19 -6.70 33.81
C TYR A 98 6.15 -5.41 34.65
N PRO A 99 5.42 -5.35 35.77
CA PRO A 99 5.32 -4.16 36.57
C PRO A 99 6.50 -4.08 37.55
N ARG A 100 7.46 -3.18 37.31
CA ARG A 100 8.43 -2.80 38.34
C ARG A 100 7.94 -1.55 39.04
N LYS A 101 7.45 -1.71 40.29
CA LYS A 101 7.11 -0.61 41.20
C LYS A 101 8.32 0.33 41.33
N LYS A 102 8.19 1.57 40.86
CA LYS A 102 9.05 2.67 41.30
C LYS A 102 8.16 3.85 41.67
N ARG A 103 8.26 4.25 42.94
CA ARG A 103 7.54 5.36 43.58
C ARG A 103 7.61 6.60 42.68
N ALA A 104 6.44 7.16 42.36
CA ALA A 104 6.34 8.43 41.66
C ALA A 104 6.83 9.56 42.57
N ARG A 105 7.86 10.29 42.16
CA ARG A 105 8.13 11.63 42.70
C ARG A 105 7.02 12.53 42.17
N LYS A 106 6.21 13.11 43.06
CA LYS A 106 5.13 14.04 42.71
C LYS A 106 5.75 15.32 42.15
N TRP A 107 5.57 15.60 40.87
CA TRP A 107 5.65 16.96 40.35
C TRP A 107 4.32 17.66 40.67
N PRO A 108 4.32 18.87 41.26
CA PRO A 108 3.09 19.62 41.42
C PRO A 108 2.62 20.04 40.02
N VAL A 109 1.57 19.36 39.54
CA VAL A 109 0.87 19.72 38.31
C VAL A 109 0.00 20.93 38.65
N PRO A 110 0.15 22.09 37.97
CA PRO A 110 -0.79 23.19 38.13
C PRO A 110 -2.19 22.70 37.81
N ARG A 111 -3.13 22.95 38.73
CA ARG A 111 -4.53 22.57 38.58
C ARG A 111 -5.15 23.44 37.49
N LEU A 112 -5.01 23.03 36.23
CA LEU A 112 -5.83 23.54 35.14
C LEU A 112 -7.25 23.05 35.39
N HIS A 113 -8.14 24.00 35.65
CA HIS A 113 -9.57 23.80 35.75
C HIS A 113 -10.04 22.90 34.60
N GLN A 114 -10.72 21.81 34.95
CA GLN A 114 -11.33 20.90 33.97
C GLN A 114 -12.43 21.65 33.23
N ASN A 115 -12.10 22.26 32.09
CA ASN A 115 -13.13 22.63 31.14
C ASN A 115 -13.56 21.35 30.41
N LYS A 116 -14.70 20.79 30.81
CA LYS A 116 -15.28 19.54 30.26
C LYS A 116 -15.86 19.70 28.85
N ASN A 117 -15.61 20.80 28.16
CA ASN A 117 -16.17 21.08 26.83
C ASN A 117 -15.10 21.55 25.82
N LEU A 118 -13.96 20.85 25.73
CA LEU A 118 -13.13 20.92 24.53
C LEU A 118 -13.55 19.80 23.59
N HIS A 119 -14.66 20.02 22.88
CA HIS A 119 -14.93 19.30 21.64
C HIS A 119 -13.83 19.73 20.65
N PRO A 120 -12.91 18.85 20.21
CA PRO A 120 -11.96 19.24 19.18
C PRO A 120 -12.75 19.44 17.89
N ASP A 121 -12.91 20.69 17.44
CA ASP A 121 -13.65 21.13 16.25
C ASP A 121 -13.06 20.65 14.91
N HIS A 122 -12.30 19.57 14.94
CA HIS A 122 -11.57 19.06 13.81
C HIS A 122 -11.88 17.57 13.65
N SER A 123 -12.55 17.24 12.54
CA SER A 123 -12.93 15.88 12.14
C SER A 123 -11.77 14.88 12.08
N TYR A 124 -10.54 15.37 12.08
CA TYR A 124 -9.30 14.60 12.06
C TYR A 124 -8.60 14.48 13.43
N ALA A 125 -9.13 15.06 14.50
CA ALA A 125 -8.54 14.97 15.83
C ALA A 125 -8.72 13.54 16.41
N LEU A 126 -7.62 12.96 16.87
CA LEU A 126 -7.64 11.64 17.51
C LEU A 126 -8.36 11.73 18.87
N PRO A 127 -9.26 10.78 19.20
CA PRO A 127 -9.93 10.76 20.50
C PRO A 127 -8.95 10.69 21.67
N PRO A 128 -9.28 11.28 22.83
CA PRO A 128 -8.40 11.31 23.99
C PRO A 128 -8.17 9.95 24.65
N SER A 129 -9.09 8.99 24.48
CA SER A 129 -9.01 7.66 25.09
C SER A 129 -8.84 6.53 24.07
N LEU A 130 -8.15 5.46 24.49
CA LEU A 130 -7.97 4.25 23.67
C LEU A 130 -9.31 3.54 23.39
N GLY A 131 -10.29 3.66 24.28
CA GLY A 131 -11.63 3.11 24.10
C GLY A 131 -12.37 3.81 22.96
N ASP A 132 -12.40 5.14 22.99
CA ASP A 132 -13.05 5.96 21.97
C ASP A 132 -12.41 5.76 20.59
N LEU A 133 -11.08 5.56 20.54
CA LEU A 133 -10.38 5.27 19.30
C LEU A 133 -10.75 3.90 18.71
N LYS A 134 -10.96 2.88 19.56
CA LYS A 134 -11.44 1.57 19.10
C LYS A 134 -12.86 1.66 18.54
N VAL A 135 -13.74 2.40 19.21
CA VAL A 135 -15.12 2.60 18.75
C VAL A 135 -15.13 3.29 17.38
N LYS A 136 -14.41 4.42 17.24
CA LYS A 136 -14.29 5.10 15.93
C LYS A 136 -13.70 4.21 14.84
N LEU A 137 -12.76 3.34 15.18
CA LEU A 137 -12.20 2.39 14.21
C LEU A 137 -13.24 1.37 13.77
N CYS A 138 -14.01 0.78 14.70
CA CYS A 138 -15.09 -0.14 14.37
C CYS A 138 -16.15 0.55 13.48
N GLU A 139 -16.62 1.73 13.88
CA GLU A 139 -17.59 2.53 13.09
C GLU A 139 -17.07 2.84 11.69
N ALA A 140 -15.79 3.20 11.55
CA ALA A 140 -15.18 3.48 10.26
C ALA A 140 -15.12 2.22 9.38
N LEU A 141 -14.80 1.06 9.94
CA LEU A 141 -14.76 -0.21 9.22
C LEU A 141 -16.16 -0.63 8.76
N GLU A 142 -17.17 -0.52 9.63
CA GLU A 142 -18.57 -0.78 9.29
C GLU A 142 -19.07 0.14 8.16
N ARG A 143 -18.69 1.43 8.22
CA ARG A 143 -19.03 2.40 7.16
C ARG A 143 -18.38 2.03 5.82
N VAL A 144 -17.13 1.59 5.83
CA VAL A 144 -16.46 1.10 4.60
C VAL A 144 -17.20 -0.09 4.03
N GLU A 145 -17.54 -1.09 4.85
CA GLU A 145 -18.27 -2.27 4.39
C GLU A 145 -19.65 -1.90 3.81
N SER A 146 -20.38 -0.98 4.46
CA SER A 146 -21.66 -0.48 3.96
C SER A 146 -21.53 0.18 2.60
N LEU A 147 -20.56 1.09 2.44
CA LEU A 147 -20.34 1.79 1.18
C LEU A 147 -19.92 0.84 0.06
N GLU A 148 -19.11 -0.17 0.35
CA GLU A 148 -18.76 -1.21 -0.62
C GLU A 148 -20.00 -2.01 -1.07
N ARG A 149 -20.91 -2.32 -0.14
CA ARG A 149 -22.18 -3.00 -0.42
C ARG A 149 -23.09 -2.13 -1.30
N GLU A 150 -23.20 -0.85 -0.99
CA GLU A 150 -23.95 0.13 -1.78
C GLU A 150 -23.37 0.28 -3.19
N MET A 151 -22.04 0.37 -3.32
CA MET A 151 -21.37 0.43 -4.63
C MET A 151 -21.67 -0.81 -5.47
N ARG A 152 -21.64 -2.02 -4.88
CA ARG A 152 -22.03 -3.25 -5.58
C ARG A 152 -23.48 -3.18 -6.05
N ASN A 153 -24.40 -2.81 -5.16
CA ASN A 153 -25.82 -2.67 -5.48
C ASN A 153 -26.07 -1.64 -6.59
N ALA A 154 -25.36 -0.51 -6.58
CA ALA A 154 -25.45 0.53 -7.59
C ALA A 154 -24.96 0.03 -8.97
N LYS A 155 -23.83 -0.67 -9.01
CA LYS A 155 -23.33 -1.32 -10.23
C LYS A 155 -24.31 -2.35 -10.79
N ASP A 156 -24.97 -3.12 -9.94
CA ASP A 156 -25.98 -4.09 -10.37
C ASP A 156 -27.26 -3.42 -10.88
N ARG A 157 -27.67 -2.28 -10.30
CA ARG A 157 -28.77 -1.46 -10.84
C ARG A 157 -28.42 -0.92 -12.22
N GLU A 158 -27.21 -0.38 -12.39
CA GLU A 158 -26.73 0.13 -13.67
C GLU A 158 -26.69 -0.98 -14.72
N ARG A 159 -26.16 -2.17 -14.38
CA ARG A 159 -26.16 -3.34 -15.27
C ARG A 159 -27.57 -3.74 -15.69
N ARG A 160 -28.53 -3.78 -14.76
CA ARG A 160 -29.93 -4.09 -15.06
C ARG A 160 -30.56 -3.04 -15.97
N ALA A 161 -30.32 -1.76 -15.73
CA ALA A 161 -30.81 -0.68 -16.58
C ALA A 161 -30.23 -0.78 -18.01
N LYS A 162 -28.91 -0.99 -18.13
CA LYS A 162 -28.24 -1.22 -19.42
C LYS A 162 -28.80 -2.45 -20.14
N ASN A 163 -29.01 -3.56 -19.44
CA ASN A 163 -29.59 -4.77 -20.02
C ASN A 163 -31.06 -4.57 -20.43
N ALA A 164 -31.85 -3.81 -19.68
CA ALA A 164 -33.22 -3.47 -20.04
C ALA A 164 -33.26 -2.62 -21.31
N LEU A 165 -32.43 -1.57 -21.39
CA LEU A 165 -32.25 -0.75 -22.59
C LEU A 165 -31.77 -1.58 -23.78
N TRP A 166 -30.80 -2.46 -23.57
CA TRP A 166 -30.34 -3.38 -24.60
C TRP A 166 -31.46 -4.26 -25.14
N ARG A 167 -32.32 -4.81 -24.26
CA ARG A 167 -33.47 -5.62 -24.67
C ARG A 167 -34.53 -4.83 -25.44
N THR A 168 -34.80 -3.58 -25.05
CA THR A 168 -35.78 -2.74 -25.76
C THR A 168 -35.24 -2.23 -27.10
N CYS A 169 -33.95 -1.89 -27.18
CA CYS A 169 -33.32 -1.40 -28.41
C CYS A 169 -32.94 -2.52 -29.39
N LYS A 170 -32.82 -3.79 -28.96
CA LYS A 170 -32.53 -4.94 -29.83
C LYS A 170 -33.78 -5.56 -30.48
N LYS A 171 -34.88 -4.82 -30.63
CA LYS A 171 -35.92 -5.22 -31.59
C LYS A 171 -35.52 -4.79 -33.01
N PRO A 172 -35.02 -5.69 -33.88
CA PRO A 172 -35.02 -5.43 -35.30
C PRO A 172 -36.46 -5.29 -35.79
N LYS A 173 -36.65 -4.22 -36.56
CA LYS A 173 -37.76 -3.85 -37.44
C LYS A 173 -38.63 -5.04 -37.93
N ASP A 174 -39.74 -5.28 -37.26
CA ASP A 174 -40.95 -5.80 -37.92
C ASP A 174 -41.78 -4.60 -38.38
N PHE A 175 -41.27 -3.89 -39.40
CA PHE A 175 -42.05 -2.94 -40.19
C PHE A 175 -41.74 -3.23 -41.66
N SER A 176 -42.17 -4.42 -42.09
CA SER A 176 -42.50 -4.66 -43.49
C SER A 176 -43.99 -4.46 -43.67
N ALA A 177 -44.43 -3.20 -43.70
CA ALA A 177 -45.66 -2.79 -44.36
C ALA A 177 -45.61 -1.26 -44.56
N ALA A 178 -45.69 -0.85 -45.82
CA ALA A 178 -45.81 0.53 -46.30
C ALA A 178 -44.61 1.44 -46.03
N GLY A 179 -43.76 1.59 -47.05
CA GLY A 179 -42.65 2.53 -47.04
C GLY A 179 -43.12 3.97 -47.03
N VAL A 180 -42.72 4.73 -46.01
CA VAL A 180 -42.63 6.20 -46.05
C VAL A 180 -41.52 6.65 -45.07
N LEU A 181 -40.57 7.44 -45.58
CA LEU A 181 -39.63 8.32 -44.87
C LEU A 181 -38.54 7.69 -43.97
N TRP A 182 -37.44 7.28 -44.60
CA TRP A 182 -36.12 7.34 -43.96
C TRP A 182 -35.62 8.79 -43.93
N ARG A 183 -35.88 9.53 -42.84
CA ARG A 183 -35.13 10.75 -42.51
C ARG A 183 -34.93 10.87 -40.99
N CYS A 184 -33.69 11.21 -40.63
CA CYS A 184 -33.16 11.54 -39.30
C CYS A 184 -33.11 10.36 -38.31
N CYS A 185 -31.99 10.01 -37.69
CA CYS A 185 -31.01 10.91 -37.10
C CYS A 185 -29.62 10.24 -37.08
N ARG A 186 -28.72 10.71 -37.94
CA ARG A 186 -27.28 10.45 -37.87
C ARG A 186 -26.61 11.80 -37.58
N SER A 187 -26.76 12.28 -36.36
CA SER A 187 -26.00 13.41 -35.83
C SER A 187 -25.86 13.24 -34.33
N LEU A 188 -24.91 12.39 -33.95
CA LEU A 188 -24.10 12.68 -32.77
C LEU A 188 -23.38 14.00 -33.10
N GLU A 189 -23.34 14.91 -32.13
CA GLU A 189 -22.82 16.29 -32.23
C GLU A 189 -23.83 17.34 -32.73
N CYS A 190 -24.58 17.90 -31.78
CA CYS A 190 -24.76 19.36 -31.61
C CYS A 190 -25.74 19.66 -30.48
N VAL A 191 -25.25 20.37 -29.44
CA VAL A 191 -26.00 21.22 -28.48
C VAL A 191 -26.95 20.42 -27.54
N VAL A 192 -26.75 20.31 -26.23
CA VAL A 192 -26.74 21.40 -25.24
C VAL A 192 -25.95 20.93 -24.00
N MET A 193 -24.71 21.39 -23.87
CA MET A 193 -24.28 21.94 -22.58
C MET A 193 -24.84 23.37 -22.47
N LEU A 194 -25.07 23.80 -21.23
CA LEU A 194 -25.22 25.18 -20.75
C LEU A 194 -26.64 25.75 -20.53
N LYS A 195 -26.91 25.93 -19.22
CA LYS A 195 -27.25 27.19 -18.53
C LYS A 195 -28.72 27.67 -18.46
N MET A 196 -29.09 27.90 -17.19
CA MET A 196 -29.78 29.07 -16.62
C MET A 196 -31.32 29.18 -16.78
N ARG A 197 -32.00 29.04 -15.63
CA ARG A 197 -33.12 29.84 -15.03
C ARG A 197 -34.34 30.23 -15.90
N PRO A 198 -35.54 30.26 -15.31
CA PRO A 198 -35.92 31.30 -14.33
C PRO A 198 -35.71 30.91 -12.86
#